data_AF-A0A926M209-F1
#
_entry.id   AF-A0A926M209-F1
#
_cell.length_a   1.000
_cell.length_b   1.000
_cell.length_c   1.000
_cell.angle_alpha   90.00
_cell.angle_beta   90.00
_cell.angle_gamma   90.00
#
_symmetry.space_group_name_H-M   'P 1'
#
loop_
_entity.id
_entity.type
_entity.pdbx_description
1 polymer ?
#
loop_
_entity_poly.entity_id
_entity_poly.type
_entity_poly.pdbx_seq_one_letter_code
_entity_poly.pdbx_strand_id
1 'polypeptide(L)'
;MNIDIKLHKNDLPDDLELGNVIAVDGEFMGLNVRRDPLCLIQVSSGKSDAHIVQFDRSNYNAPNLVKILSDENVTKIFHYSRADLAHIKYYLKTETNNILDTKIASKLARSYSDNHSLKTLIKEFINIDISKQFQSSDFGGNLSPQQLKYCSNDVIFLHQIHEELTKILERENRIKLYKDCLKFLKTRVELDLALFRDDIWSH
;
A
#
# COMPACT_ATOMS: atom_id res chain seq x y z
N MET A 1 15.11 15.62 1.96
CA MET A 1 14.91 14.86 0.72
C MET A 1 13.93 15.64 -0.13
N ASN A 2 14.27 15.95 -1.38
CA ASN A 2 13.32 16.57 -2.30
C ASN A 2 12.52 15.45 -2.95
N ILE A 3 11.20 15.44 -2.73
CA ILE A 3 10.31 14.38 -3.23
C ILE A 3 9.54 14.98 -4.42
N ASP A 4 9.56 14.31 -5.56
CA ASP A 4 8.77 14.70 -6.73
C ASP A 4 7.33 14.17 -6.57
N ILE A 5 6.41 15.05 -6.17
CA ILE A 5 5.01 14.70 -5.91
C ILE A 5 4.14 15.17 -7.08
N LYS A 6 3.46 14.22 -7.73
CA LYS A 6 2.56 14.47 -8.87
C LYS A 6 1.16 13.99 -8.54
N LEU A 7 0.18 14.89 -8.64
CA LEU A 7 -1.23 14.56 -8.55
C LEU A 7 -1.80 14.36 -9.96
N HIS A 8 -2.41 13.21 -10.19
CA HIS A 8 -3.08 12.85 -11.43
C HIS A 8 -4.58 12.72 -11.19
N LYS A 9 -5.40 13.18 -12.14
CA LYS A 9 -6.85 13.01 -12.09
C LYS A 9 -7.22 11.75 -12.85
N ASN A 10 -7.98 10.88 -12.20
CA ASN A 10 -8.53 9.61 -12.69
C ASN A 10 -7.52 8.49 -12.92
N ASP A 11 -6.40 8.75 -13.60
CA ASP A 11 -5.44 7.69 -13.97
C ASP A 11 -3.98 8.18 -14.02
N LEU A 12 -3.05 7.24 -14.19
CA LEU A 12 -1.65 7.51 -14.49
C LEU A 12 -1.45 7.89 -15.98
N PRO A 13 -0.41 8.70 -16.30
CA PRO A 13 -0.03 8.98 -17.68
C PRO A 13 0.40 7.74 -18.47
N ASP A 14 0.13 7.72 -19.79
CA ASP A 14 0.43 6.59 -20.68
C ASP A 14 1.94 6.27 -20.80
N ASP A 15 2.79 7.29 -20.68
CA ASP A 15 4.24 7.24 -20.85
C ASP A 15 5.01 7.12 -19.52
N LEU A 16 4.29 6.86 -18.42
CA LEU A 16 4.90 6.79 -17.11
C LEU A 16 5.68 5.48 -16.89
N GLU A 17 6.99 5.59 -16.74
CA GLU A 17 7.86 4.46 -16.41
C GLU A 17 8.18 4.39 -14.91
N LEU A 18 7.59 3.40 -14.21
CA LEU A 18 7.83 3.16 -12.77
C LEU A 18 8.78 1.99 -12.48
N GLY A 19 9.19 1.25 -13.52
CA GLY A 19 9.95 0.00 -13.38
C GLY A 19 9.09 -1.18 -12.90
N ASN A 20 9.76 -2.27 -12.52
CA ASN A 20 9.10 -3.55 -12.18
C ASN A 20 8.86 -3.76 -10.68
N VAL A 21 9.22 -2.79 -9.84
CA VAL A 21 8.96 -2.83 -8.41
C VAL A 21 8.46 -1.47 -7.97
N ILE A 22 7.20 -1.41 -7.55
CA ILE A 22 6.55 -0.17 -7.14
C ILE A 22 6.05 -0.29 -5.72
N ALA A 23 6.02 0.83 -5.00
CA ALA A 23 5.36 0.95 -3.72
C ALA A 23 3.94 1.49 -3.95
N VAL A 24 2.96 0.96 -3.24
CA VAL A 24 1.54 1.31 -3.41
C VAL A 24 0.88 1.45 -2.05
N ASP A 25 0.01 2.44 -1.93
CA ASP A 25 -0.85 2.66 -0.76
C ASP A 25 -2.13 3.39 -1.21
N GLY A 26 -3.23 3.23 -0.46
CA GLY A 26 -4.53 3.81 -0.80
C GLY A 26 -5.14 4.65 0.32
N GLU A 27 -5.84 5.72 -0.06
CA GLU A 27 -6.64 6.52 0.87
C GLU A 27 -8.13 6.30 0.63
N PHE A 28 -8.88 6.18 1.72
CA PHE A 28 -10.31 5.87 1.72
C PHE A 28 -11.07 6.85 2.64
N MET A 29 -12.39 6.94 2.49
CA MET A 29 -13.23 7.70 3.45
C MET A 29 -13.41 6.99 4.81
N GLY A 30 -12.86 5.78 4.96
CA GLY A 30 -13.02 4.88 6.10
C GLY A 30 -12.70 3.44 5.71
N LEU A 31 -12.91 2.49 6.61
CA LEU A 31 -12.47 1.09 6.43
C LEU A 31 -13.59 0.13 6.00
N ASN A 32 -14.83 0.60 5.85
CA ASN A 32 -15.92 -0.22 5.35
C ASN A 32 -15.99 -0.10 3.82
N VAL A 33 -15.38 -1.05 3.11
CA VAL A 33 -15.31 -1.10 1.64
C VAL A 33 -16.63 -0.77 0.93
N ARG A 34 -17.79 -1.18 1.45
CA ARG A 34 -19.09 -0.97 0.79
C ARG A 34 -19.68 0.42 1.04
N ARG A 35 -19.22 1.12 2.08
CA ARG A 35 -19.70 2.44 2.50
C ARG A 35 -18.71 3.53 2.17
N ASP A 36 -17.42 3.23 2.30
CA ASP A 36 -16.32 4.19 2.31
C ASP A 36 -15.58 4.10 0.96
N PRO A 37 -15.70 5.13 0.11
CA PRO A 37 -15.08 5.13 -1.21
C PRO A 37 -13.56 5.08 -1.17
N LEU A 38 -12.97 4.39 -2.17
CA LEU A 38 -11.59 4.60 -2.56
C LEU A 38 -11.46 6.03 -3.11
N CYS A 39 -10.55 6.80 -2.55
CA CYS A 39 -10.33 8.20 -2.92
C CYS A 39 -9.04 8.35 -3.73
N LEU A 40 -7.94 7.81 -3.21
CA LEU A 40 -6.61 7.93 -3.80
C LEU A 40 -5.92 6.58 -3.89
N ILE A 41 -5.05 6.44 -4.89
CA ILE A 41 -3.94 5.48 -4.85
C ILE A 41 -2.64 6.24 -5.12
N GLN A 42 -1.68 6.07 -4.23
CA GLN A 42 -0.32 6.58 -4.38
C GLN A 42 0.59 5.45 -4.88
N VAL A 43 1.48 5.78 -5.80
CA VAL A 43 2.49 4.89 -6.34
C VAL A 43 3.86 5.56 -6.33
N SER A 44 4.91 4.82 -6.00
CA SER A 44 6.31 5.28 -6.10
C SER A 44 7.18 4.25 -6.82
N SER A 45 8.11 4.72 -7.66
CA SER A 45 9.16 3.87 -8.25
C SER A 45 10.32 3.56 -7.29
N GLY A 46 10.32 4.17 -6.10
CA GLY A 46 11.42 4.10 -5.14
C GLY A 46 12.56 5.08 -5.42
N LYS A 47 12.38 6.02 -6.36
CA LYS A 47 13.37 7.04 -6.76
C LYS A 47 13.04 8.42 -6.22
N SER A 48 12.50 8.48 -5.00
CA SER A 48 12.01 9.72 -4.36
C SER A 48 10.90 10.44 -5.16
N ASP A 49 10.07 9.66 -5.84
CA ASP A 49 8.89 10.10 -6.60
C ASP A 49 7.60 9.56 -5.96
N ALA A 50 6.51 10.31 -6.07
CA ALA A 50 5.18 9.85 -5.68
C ALA A 50 4.14 10.34 -6.69
N HIS A 51 3.44 9.39 -7.30
CA HIS A 51 2.35 9.60 -8.23
C HIS A 51 1.04 9.28 -7.52
N ILE A 52 0.23 10.30 -7.26
CA ILE A 52 -1.03 10.20 -6.51
C ILE A 52 -2.17 10.29 -7.52
N VAL A 53 -2.91 9.21 -7.70
CA VAL A 53 -4.11 9.17 -8.56
C VAL A 53 -5.31 9.51 -7.69
N GLN A 54 -6.02 10.58 -8.03
CA GLN A 54 -7.30 10.94 -7.41
C GLN A 54 -8.46 10.54 -8.32
N PHE A 55 -9.32 9.64 -7.83
CA PHE A 55 -10.39 9.06 -8.64
C PHE A 55 -11.63 9.94 -8.73
N ASP A 56 -12.26 9.91 -9.90
CA ASP A 56 -13.69 10.19 -10.04
C ASP A 56 -14.49 9.00 -9.47
N ARG A 57 -15.12 9.24 -8.31
CA ARG A 57 -15.88 8.24 -7.56
C ARG A 57 -17.18 7.78 -8.25
N SER A 58 -17.54 8.38 -9.40
CA SER A 58 -18.70 7.96 -10.19
C SER A 58 -18.40 6.79 -11.13
N ASN A 59 -17.16 6.66 -11.62
CA ASN A 59 -16.81 5.68 -12.65
C ASN A 59 -15.50 4.91 -12.39
N TYR A 60 -14.57 5.42 -11.58
CA TYR A 60 -13.29 4.78 -11.30
C TYR A 60 -12.48 4.38 -12.54
N ASN A 61 -12.55 5.18 -13.62
CA ASN A 61 -11.86 4.88 -14.87
C ASN A 61 -10.34 5.16 -14.77
N ALA A 62 -9.57 4.11 -14.51
CA ALA A 62 -8.10 4.17 -14.35
C ALA A 62 -7.36 3.00 -15.04
N PRO A 63 -7.49 2.84 -16.38
CA PRO A 63 -6.94 1.70 -17.11
C PRO A 63 -5.42 1.50 -16.95
N ASN A 64 -4.61 2.57 -16.89
CA ASN A 64 -3.16 2.46 -16.76
C ASN A 64 -2.77 1.96 -15.37
N LEU A 65 -3.40 2.50 -14.33
CA LEU A 65 -3.21 2.00 -12.97
C LEU A 65 -3.67 0.54 -12.84
N VAL A 66 -4.85 0.19 -13.39
CA VAL A 66 -5.38 -1.19 -13.38
C VAL A 66 -4.41 -2.16 -14.07
N LYS A 67 -3.84 -1.77 -15.21
CA LYS A 67 -2.83 -2.56 -15.93
C LYS A 67 -1.62 -2.87 -15.04
N ILE A 68 -1.09 -1.87 -14.33
CA ILE A 68 0.08 -2.05 -13.47
C ILE A 68 -0.24 -2.89 -12.22
N LEU A 69 -1.41 -2.68 -11.61
CA LEU A 69 -1.84 -3.45 -10.44
C LEU A 69 -2.03 -4.94 -10.78
N SER A 70 -2.61 -5.24 -11.94
CA SER A 70 -2.86 -6.61 -12.41
C SER A 70 -1.66 -7.29 -13.07
N ASP A 71 -0.61 -6.56 -13.45
CA ASP A 71 0.58 -7.17 -14.07
C ASP A 71 1.33 -8.07 -13.07
N GLU A 72 1.54 -9.34 -13.42
CA GLU A 72 2.28 -10.30 -12.61
C GLU A 72 3.79 -10.04 -12.61
N ASN A 73 4.31 -9.33 -13.61
CA ASN A 73 5.73 -9.00 -13.74
C ASN A 73 6.13 -7.77 -12.94
N VAL A 74 5.16 -6.97 -12.48
CA VAL A 74 5.39 -5.81 -11.63
C VAL A 74 5.11 -6.20 -10.18
N THR A 75 6.11 -6.08 -9.31
CA THR A 75 5.96 -6.29 -7.87
C THR A 75 5.38 -5.04 -7.20
N LYS A 76 4.35 -5.22 -6.36
CA LYS A 76 3.73 -4.13 -5.58
C LYS A 76 4.05 -4.29 -4.10
N ILE A 77 4.75 -3.33 -3.52
CA ILE A 77 5.08 -3.26 -2.09
C ILE A 77 4.04 -2.40 -1.38
N PHE A 78 3.37 -2.98 -0.40
CA PHE A 78 2.41 -2.30 0.46
C PHE A 78 2.87 -2.31 1.93
N HIS A 79 2.18 -1.54 2.77
CA HIS A 79 2.22 -1.70 4.21
C HIS A 79 0.80 -1.96 4.74
N TYR A 80 0.49 -3.22 5.10
CA TYR A 80 -0.88 -3.65 5.44
C TYR A 80 -1.86 -3.66 4.25
N SER A 81 -1.43 -4.28 3.15
CA SER A 81 -2.16 -4.44 1.90
C SER A 81 -3.61 -4.95 2.01
N ARG A 82 -3.98 -5.65 3.10
CA ARG A 82 -5.32 -6.25 3.27
C ARG A 82 -6.45 -5.25 3.01
N ALA A 83 -6.33 -4.01 3.50
CA ALA A 83 -7.35 -2.97 3.30
C ALA A 83 -7.33 -2.42 1.87
N ASP A 84 -6.14 -2.13 1.34
CA ASP A 84 -5.93 -1.60 -0.01
C ASP A 84 -6.47 -2.55 -1.06
N LEU A 85 -6.11 -3.82 -0.98
CA LEU A 85 -6.53 -4.85 -1.92
C LEU A 85 -8.05 -5.02 -1.94
N ALA A 86 -8.71 -4.93 -0.79
CA ALA A 86 -10.17 -5.00 -0.71
C ALA A 86 -10.84 -3.81 -1.44
N HIS A 87 -10.31 -2.59 -1.25
CA HIS A 87 -10.83 -1.41 -1.93
C HIS A 87 -10.50 -1.40 -3.42
N ILE A 88 -9.27 -1.77 -3.81
CA ILE A 88 -8.86 -1.91 -5.21
C ILE A 88 -9.78 -2.90 -5.93
N LYS A 89 -9.97 -4.10 -5.37
CA LYS A 89 -10.85 -5.12 -5.94
C LYS A 89 -12.30 -4.63 -6.06
N TYR A 90 -12.82 -3.98 -5.03
CA TYR A 90 -14.20 -3.53 -5.02
C TYR A 90 -14.46 -2.34 -5.96
N TYR A 91 -13.59 -1.34 -5.99
CA TYR A 91 -13.81 -0.09 -6.74
C TYR A 91 -13.22 -0.12 -8.14
N LEU A 92 -11.97 -0.57 -8.31
CA LEU A 92 -11.30 -0.63 -9.62
C LEU A 92 -11.58 -1.93 -10.38
N LYS A 93 -12.29 -2.89 -9.75
CA LYS A 93 -12.69 -4.17 -10.37
C LYS A 93 -11.49 -4.97 -10.92
N THR A 94 -10.34 -4.85 -10.27
CA THR A 94 -9.11 -5.55 -10.65
C THR A 94 -8.52 -6.33 -9.49
N GLU A 95 -7.85 -7.43 -9.83
CA GLU A 95 -6.96 -8.12 -8.91
C GLU A 95 -5.60 -7.43 -8.89
N THR A 96 -4.96 -7.34 -7.73
CA THR A 96 -3.55 -6.96 -7.63
C THR A 96 -2.69 -8.22 -7.55
N ASN A 97 -1.66 -8.30 -8.38
CA ASN A 97 -0.77 -9.46 -8.48
C ASN A 97 0.62 -9.17 -7.91
N ASN A 98 1.44 -10.19 -7.63
CA ASN A 98 2.84 -10.03 -7.20
C ASN A 98 3.04 -9.02 -6.04
N ILE A 99 2.47 -9.34 -4.88
CA ILE A 99 2.40 -8.44 -3.72
C ILE A 99 3.49 -8.76 -2.70
N LEU A 100 4.09 -7.72 -2.14
CA LEU A 100 4.92 -7.74 -0.93
C LEU A 100 4.26 -6.89 0.15
N ASP A 101 4.34 -7.31 1.41
CA ASP A 101 3.70 -6.61 2.53
C ASP A 101 4.68 -6.39 3.68
N THR A 102 5.08 -5.14 3.87
CA THR A 102 6.06 -4.75 4.89
C THR A 102 5.55 -4.91 6.33
N LYS A 103 4.23 -4.91 6.56
CA LYS A 103 3.68 -5.13 7.90
C LYS A 103 3.72 -6.61 8.28
N ILE A 104 3.40 -7.51 7.34
CA ILE A 104 3.60 -8.96 7.54
C ILE A 104 5.09 -9.24 7.74
N ALA A 105 5.96 -8.71 6.87
CA ALA A 105 7.40 -8.85 7.01
C ALA A 105 7.89 -8.33 8.37
N SER A 106 7.40 -7.16 8.80
CA SER A 106 7.78 -6.59 10.09
C SER A 106 7.36 -7.44 11.28
N LYS A 107 6.14 -8.00 11.29
CA LYS A 107 5.69 -8.88 12.37
C LYS A 107 6.55 -10.14 12.49
N LEU A 108 7.01 -10.68 11.37
CA LEU A 108 7.85 -11.87 11.34
C LEU A 108 9.33 -11.57 11.64
N ALA A 109 9.84 -10.43 11.20
CA ALA A 109 11.24 -10.02 11.39
C ALA A 109 11.52 -9.41 12.76
N ARG A 110 10.65 -8.49 13.21
CA ARG A 110 10.88 -7.62 14.38
C ARG A 110 10.19 -8.18 15.62
N SER A 111 10.47 -9.43 16.00
CA SER A 111 9.86 -10.08 17.17
C SER A 111 10.25 -9.47 18.53
N TYR A 112 11.10 -8.44 18.53
CA TYR A 112 11.47 -7.63 19.69
C TYR A 112 10.60 -6.37 19.86
N SER A 113 9.62 -6.15 18.99
CA SER A 113 8.75 -4.97 19.03
C SER A 113 7.31 -5.35 18.70
N ASP A 114 6.36 -4.82 19.48
CA ASP A 114 4.93 -4.96 19.18
C ASP A 114 4.40 -3.89 18.21
N ASN A 115 5.22 -2.88 17.90
CA ASN A 115 4.80 -1.75 17.07
C ASN A 115 5.29 -1.92 15.62
N HIS A 116 4.34 -2.19 14.73
CA HIS A 116 4.57 -2.43 13.30
C HIS A 116 3.86 -1.39 12.42
N SER A 117 3.64 -0.17 12.92
CA SER A 117 3.09 0.91 12.08
C SER A 117 4.13 1.44 11.11
N LEU A 118 3.72 1.92 9.93
CA LEU A 118 4.62 2.47 8.92
C LEU A 118 5.53 3.57 9.48
N LYS A 119 4.96 4.53 10.24
CA LYS A 119 5.73 5.54 10.98
C LYS A 119 6.87 4.95 11.81
N THR A 120 6.62 3.85 12.51
CA THR A 120 7.64 3.19 13.34
C THR A 120 8.74 2.60 12.48
N LEU A 121 8.39 1.97 11.35
CA LEU A 121 9.37 1.40 10.43
C LEU A 121 10.21 2.48 9.73
N ILE A 122 9.58 3.59 9.32
CA ILE A 122 10.29 4.75 8.78
C ILE A 122 11.28 5.29 9.81
N LYS A 123 10.86 5.41 11.08
CA LYS A 123 11.75 5.90 12.14
C LYS A 123 12.91 4.93 12.41
N GLU A 124 12.67 3.64 12.41
CA GLU A 124 13.70 2.64 12.71
C GLU A 124 14.71 2.47 11.57
N PHE A 125 14.24 2.33 10.33
CA PHE A 125 15.11 2.00 9.19
C PHE A 125 15.61 3.22 8.41
N ILE A 126 14.89 4.33 8.45
CA ILE A 126 15.23 5.56 7.69
C ILE A 126 15.68 6.68 8.63
N ASN A 127 15.44 6.54 9.95
CA ASN A 127 15.71 7.57 10.96
C ASN A 127 14.97 8.90 10.73
N ILE A 128 13.80 8.86 10.07
CA ILE A 128 12.94 10.02 9.83
C ILE A 128 11.70 9.93 10.72
N ASP A 129 11.30 11.04 11.34
CA ASP A 129 10.00 11.14 12.02
C ASP A 129 8.98 11.78 11.09
N ILE A 130 7.84 11.10 10.91
CA ILE A 130 6.73 11.58 10.09
C ILE A 130 5.51 11.86 10.96
N SER A 131 4.72 12.87 10.56
CA SER A 131 3.47 13.20 11.23
C SER A 131 2.35 12.23 10.82
N LYS A 132 1.51 11.83 11.78
CA LYS A 132 0.26 11.09 11.52
C LYS A 132 -0.96 12.00 11.41
N GLN A 133 -0.77 13.32 11.46
CA GLN A 133 -1.86 14.29 11.56
C GLN A 133 -2.88 14.16 10.43
N PHE A 134 -2.44 13.78 9.22
CA PHE A 134 -3.29 13.72 8.05
C PHE A 134 -3.91 12.34 7.79
N GLN A 135 -3.62 11.32 8.62
CA GLN A 135 -4.19 9.99 8.48
C GLN A 135 -5.73 10.00 8.55
N SER A 136 -6.30 10.92 9.33
CA SER A 136 -7.75 11.10 9.46
C SER A 136 -8.19 12.41 8.80
N SER A 137 -7.98 12.53 7.49
CA SER A 137 -8.40 13.71 6.69
C SER A 137 -9.52 13.37 5.72
N ASP A 138 -10.20 14.40 5.20
CA ASP A 138 -11.09 14.23 4.04
C ASP A 138 -10.26 14.14 2.74
N PHE A 139 -10.04 12.92 2.27
CA PHE A 139 -9.38 12.64 0.99
C PHE A 139 -10.33 12.65 -0.21
N GLY A 140 -11.65 12.78 0.02
CA GLY A 140 -12.66 12.83 -1.02
C GLY A 140 -12.84 14.22 -1.65
N GLY A 141 -12.23 15.26 -1.05
CA GLY A 141 -12.30 16.65 -1.49
C GLY A 141 -11.05 17.15 -2.23
N ASN A 142 -10.85 18.47 -2.19
CA ASN A 142 -9.64 19.09 -2.71
C ASN A 142 -8.46 18.82 -1.77
N LEU A 143 -7.38 18.27 -2.31
CA LEU A 143 -6.21 17.89 -1.53
C LEU A 143 -5.33 19.09 -1.25
N SER A 144 -4.97 19.27 0.02
CA SER A 144 -3.96 20.23 0.46
C SER A 144 -2.53 19.74 0.14
N PRO A 145 -1.55 20.65 0.03
CA PRO A 145 -0.14 20.26 -0.10
C PRO A 145 0.35 19.34 1.02
N GLN A 146 -0.20 19.49 2.23
CA GLN A 146 0.15 18.65 3.38
C GLN A 146 -0.42 17.24 3.27
N GLN A 147 -1.64 17.06 2.74
CA GLN A 147 -2.20 15.74 2.41
C GLN A 147 -1.37 15.06 1.33
N LEU A 148 -1.02 15.77 0.26
CA LEU A 148 -0.17 15.21 -0.80
C LEU A 148 1.21 14.76 -0.26
N LYS A 149 1.80 15.56 0.63
CA LYS A 149 3.04 15.19 1.31
C LYS A 149 2.87 13.97 2.22
N TYR A 150 1.75 13.88 2.94
CA TYR A 150 1.42 12.70 3.74
C TYR A 150 1.36 11.45 2.87
N CYS A 151 0.52 11.44 1.83
CA CYS A 151 0.38 10.30 0.91
C CYS A 151 1.70 9.91 0.25
N SER A 152 2.57 10.88 -0.07
CA SER A 152 3.90 10.58 -0.59
C SER A 152 4.77 9.79 0.40
N ASN A 153 4.74 10.15 1.69
CA ASN A 153 5.55 9.48 2.71
C ASN A 153 5.12 8.03 2.93
N ASP A 154 3.87 7.68 2.63
CA ASP A 154 3.35 6.33 2.81
C ASP A 154 3.88 5.34 1.76
N VAL A 155 4.45 5.82 0.64
CA VAL A 155 5.01 4.97 -0.43
C VAL A 155 6.51 5.10 -0.62
N ILE A 156 7.10 6.30 -0.48
CA ILE A 156 8.51 6.53 -0.89
C ILE A 156 9.55 5.71 -0.12
N PHE A 157 9.22 5.27 1.10
CA PHE A 157 10.16 4.54 1.96
C PHE A 157 9.95 3.01 1.90
N LEU A 158 8.91 2.53 1.23
CA LEU A 158 8.53 1.11 1.28
C LEU A 158 9.57 0.20 0.64
N HIS A 159 10.26 0.62 -0.42
CA HIS A 159 11.35 -0.16 -1.03
C HIS A 159 12.47 -0.43 -0.02
N GLN A 160 12.98 0.63 0.62
CA GLN A 160 14.07 0.51 1.60
C GLN A 160 13.62 -0.27 2.84
N ILE A 161 12.41 0.00 3.35
CA ILE A 161 11.86 -0.75 4.50
C ILE A 161 11.74 -2.25 4.16
N HIS A 162 11.25 -2.59 2.97
CA HIS A 162 11.14 -3.97 2.54
C HIS A 162 12.51 -4.66 2.44
N GLU A 163 13.52 -3.97 1.91
CA GLU A 163 14.89 -4.49 1.82
C GLU A 163 15.46 -4.81 3.21
N GLU A 164 15.37 -3.88 4.16
CA GLU A 164 15.88 -4.06 5.52
C GLU A 164 15.15 -5.18 6.27
N LEU A 165 13.82 -5.26 6.12
CA LEU A 165 13.04 -6.34 6.70
C LEU A 165 13.40 -7.70 6.10
N THR A 166 13.69 -7.75 4.79
CA THR A 166 14.11 -8.98 4.11
C THR A 166 15.43 -9.51 4.66
N LYS A 167 16.42 -8.63 4.88
CA LYS A 167 17.70 -9.00 5.51
C LYS A 167 17.49 -9.67 6.88
N ILE A 168 16.57 -9.14 7.68
CA ILE A 168 16.24 -9.72 8.99
C ILE A 168 15.50 -11.06 8.82
N LEU A 169 14.53 -11.15 7.90
CA LEU A 169 13.80 -12.41 7.64
C LEU A 169 14.74 -13.53 7.20
N GLU A 170 15.75 -13.23 6.39
CA GLU A 170 16.77 -14.18 5.95
C GLU A 170 17.66 -14.60 7.12
N ARG A 171 18.19 -13.64 7.88
CA ARG A 171 19.00 -13.90 9.09
C ARG A 171 18.28 -14.82 10.08
N GLU A 172 16.99 -14.58 10.30
CA GLU A 172 16.16 -15.34 11.24
C GLU A 172 15.56 -16.62 10.64
N ASN A 173 15.86 -16.97 9.38
CA ASN A 173 15.30 -18.12 8.64
C ASN A 173 13.76 -18.11 8.52
N ARG A 174 13.13 -16.93 8.45
CA ARG A 174 11.67 -16.74 8.37
C ARG A 174 11.17 -16.36 6.98
N ILE A 175 12.05 -16.21 5.99
CA ILE A 175 11.68 -15.78 4.64
C ILE A 175 10.68 -16.73 3.94
N LYS A 176 10.77 -18.04 4.18
CA LYS A 176 9.82 -19.02 3.64
C LYS A 176 8.42 -18.79 4.20
N LEU A 177 8.31 -18.63 5.52
CA LEU A 177 7.04 -18.36 6.19
C LEU A 177 6.41 -17.06 5.68
N TYR A 178 7.21 -16.00 5.50
CA TYR A 178 6.75 -14.75 4.91
C TYR A 178 6.14 -14.96 3.51
N LYS A 179 6.83 -15.68 2.62
CA LYS A 179 6.33 -16.00 1.28
C LYS A 179 5.03 -16.81 1.33
N ASP A 180 4.90 -17.74 2.27
CA ASP A 180 3.68 -18.53 2.44
C ASP A 180 2.52 -17.67 2.98
N CYS A 181 2.78 -16.70 3.87
CA CYS A 181 1.77 -15.73 4.30
C CYS A 181 1.24 -14.88 3.12
N LEU A 182 2.11 -14.42 2.23
CA LEU A 182 1.72 -13.61 1.07
C LEU A 182 0.78 -14.37 0.12
N LYS A 183 0.96 -15.69 -0.06
CA LYS A 183 0.07 -16.52 -0.89
C LYS A 183 -1.38 -16.51 -0.37
N PHE A 184 -1.57 -16.42 0.94
CA PHE A 184 -2.90 -16.42 1.55
C PHE A 184 -3.59 -15.04 1.52
N LEU A 185 -2.84 -13.96 1.28
CA LEU A 185 -3.33 -12.60 1.40
C LEU A 185 -4.59 -12.32 0.57
N LYS A 186 -4.65 -12.80 -0.68
CA LYS A 186 -5.85 -12.67 -1.52
C LYS A 186 -7.06 -13.38 -0.92
N THR A 187 -6.88 -14.59 -0.43
CA THR A 187 -7.95 -15.33 0.27
C THR A 187 -8.41 -14.59 1.52
N ARG A 188 -7.49 -13.99 2.28
CA ARG A 188 -7.84 -13.15 3.44
C ARG A 188 -8.71 -11.96 3.04
N VAL A 189 -8.46 -11.34 1.89
CA VAL A 189 -9.29 -10.25 1.33
C VAL A 189 -10.67 -10.76 0.93
N GLU A 190 -10.77 -11.92 0.27
CA GLU A 190 -12.08 -12.52 -0.06
C GLU A 190 -12.93 -12.78 1.18
N LEU A 191 -12.31 -13.32 2.23
CA LEU A 191 -12.99 -13.56 3.51
C LEU A 191 -13.53 -12.25 4.10
N ASP A 192 -12.81 -11.14 3.99
CA ASP A 192 -13.29 -9.84 4.48
C ASP A 192 -14.49 -9.32 3.70
N LEU A 193 -14.44 -9.44 2.37
CA LEU A 193 -15.53 -9.03 1.49
C LEU A 193 -16.79 -9.89 1.69
N ALA A 194 -16.59 -11.16 2.09
CA ALA A 194 -17.62 -12.10 2.51
C ALA A 194 -18.03 -11.96 4.00
N LEU A 195 -17.52 -10.94 4.70
CA LEU A 195 -17.84 -10.60 6.10
C LEU A 195 -17.32 -11.58 7.17
N PHE A 196 -16.44 -12.53 6.82
CA PHE A 196 -15.74 -13.39 7.77
C PHE A 196 -14.56 -12.67 8.42
N ARG A 197 -14.80 -11.61 9.21
CA ARG A 197 -13.73 -10.69 9.66
C ARG A 197 -12.77 -11.29 10.69
N ASP A 198 -13.27 -12.22 11.49
CA ASP A 198 -12.51 -12.90 12.52
C ASP A 198 -11.50 -13.88 11.92
N ASP A 199 -10.66 -14.42 12.79
CA ASP A 199 -9.78 -15.51 12.43
C ASP A 199 -10.65 -16.73 12.08
N ILE A 200 -10.64 -17.13 10.80
CA ILE A 200 -11.47 -18.25 10.33
C ILE A 200 -11.03 -19.60 10.92
N TRP A 201 -9.86 -19.63 11.55
CA TRP A 201 -9.32 -20.80 12.24
C TRP A 201 -9.49 -20.73 13.77
N SER A 202 -10.00 -19.63 14.33
CA SER A 202 -10.30 -19.56 15.76
C SER A 202 -11.58 -20.32 16.10
N HIS A 203 -11.66 -20.82 17.34
CA HIS A 203 -12.85 -21.43 17.92
C HIS A 203 -13.99 -20.43 18.14
#